data_AF-A0A7I9Y3U3-F1
#
_entry.id   AF-A0A7I9Y3U3-F1
#
_cell.length_a   1.000
_cell.length_b   1.000
_cell.length_c   1.000
_cell.angle_alpha   90.00
_cell.angle_beta   90.00
_cell.angle_gamma   90.00
#
_symmetry.space_group_name_H-M   'P 1'
#
loop_
_entity.id
_entity.type
_entity.pdbx_description
1 polymer ?
#
loop_
_entity_poly.entity_id
_entity_poly.type
_entity_poly.pdbx_seq_one_letter_code
_entity_poly.pdbx_strand_id
1 'polypeptide(L)'
;MRRGLTKVELAQRLAVTPRTITKYETNGAPAIAAADIAAAVEFPVSYFQRDSAPTLCANEVRFRSARRATARQRDSAVAAGVAGVEIDHWISQRFDRPQLDLPTFDGLGPRTAASTLRAMWGLGTRPLPNLVQLAESRGVRVYTLPPFADVVDAYSIWRDDVPYVFLARRKTPEHIRFDVAHEIGHLVLHSNEPERQRRKSEADAFASEFLMPEDSLDEYVRFNATVPELLQIREYFKVSAMALTYAAHRAGRMSDWTYRQACITLSQNGFRSSEPGGMTNYEMSRVFPSVFSSPSASATAIARDRIPVSDVHALTFGAELRLAPVTAVTTETSVMHSLGGASAAPPRRLISRSAAALRLSVGIFVSSADRRARPGRCRRPAGDRPGSVAVGGSSTGHP
;
A
#
# COMPACT_ATOMS: atom_id res chain seq x y z
N MET A 1 15.34 -4.73 0.81
CA MET A 1 15.80 -3.32 0.63
C MET A 1 14.78 -2.56 -0.22
N ARG A 2 14.59 -1.25 0.01
CA ARG A 2 13.53 -0.42 -0.63
C ARG A 2 13.63 -0.30 -2.15
N ARG A 3 14.84 -0.34 -2.73
CA ARG A 3 15.07 -0.42 -4.19
C ARG A 3 15.07 -1.84 -4.75
N GLY A 4 14.64 -2.80 -3.94
CA GLY A 4 14.77 -4.22 -4.23
C GLY A 4 16.21 -4.75 -4.16
N LEU A 5 17.27 -3.93 -4.22
CA LEU A 5 18.64 -4.44 -4.38
C LEU A 5 18.99 -5.59 -3.45
N THR A 6 19.61 -6.64 -4.00
CA THR A 6 20.20 -7.70 -3.17
C THR A 6 21.48 -7.19 -2.49
N LYS A 7 21.90 -7.86 -1.42
CA LYS A 7 23.19 -7.55 -0.79
C LYS A 7 24.37 -7.69 -1.75
N VAL A 8 24.27 -8.63 -2.70
CA VAL A 8 25.28 -8.85 -3.73
C VAL A 8 25.29 -7.71 -4.74
N GLU A 9 24.12 -7.30 -5.23
CA GLU A 9 23.99 -6.16 -6.15
C GLU A 9 24.48 -4.86 -5.51
N LEU A 10 24.13 -4.60 -4.25
CA LEU A 10 24.61 -3.41 -3.53
C LEU A 10 26.13 -3.46 -3.30
N ALA A 11 26.66 -4.64 -2.95
CA ALA A 11 28.09 -4.84 -2.79
C ALA A 11 28.86 -4.55 -4.09
N GLN A 12 28.35 -5.02 -5.22
CA GLN A 12 28.91 -4.74 -6.55
C GLN A 12 28.87 -3.24 -6.87
N ARG A 13 27.74 -2.56 -6.64
CA ARG A 13 27.61 -1.11 -6.87
C ARG A 13 28.59 -0.28 -6.03
N LEU A 14 28.89 -0.74 -4.82
CA LEU A 14 29.78 -0.06 -3.88
C LEU A 14 31.23 -0.54 -3.97
N ALA A 15 31.55 -1.48 -4.87
CA ALA A 15 32.85 -2.14 -4.96
C ALA A 15 33.36 -2.71 -3.61
N VAL A 16 32.44 -3.27 -2.80
CA VAL A 16 32.75 -3.94 -1.52
C VAL A 16 32.28 -5.39 -1.54
N THR A 17 32.56 -6.13 -0.47
CA THR A 17 32.07 -7.52 -0.32
C THR A 17 30.63 -7.57 0.21
N PRO A 18 29.84 -8.62 -0.11
CA PRO A 18 28.52 -8.84 0.51
C PRO A 18 28.57 -8.95 2.05
N ARG A 19 29.71 -9.40 2.59
CA ARG A 19 29.99 -9.42 4.04
C ARG A 19 30.06 -8.00 4.61
N THR A 20 30.65 -7.06 3.89
CA THR A 20 30.68 -5.63 4.26
C THR A 20 29.27 -5.06 4.32
N ILE A 21 28.40 -5.36 3.35
CA ILE A 21 27.01 -4.93 3.37
C ILE A 21 26.25 -5.48 4.58
N THR A 22 26.45 -6.77 4.91
CA THR A 22 25.86 -7.37 6.11
C THR A 22 26.36 -6.70 7.39
N LYS A 23 27.65 -6.35 7.44
CA LYS A 23 28.22 -5.56 8.55
C LYS A 23 27.57 -4.19 8.65
N TYR A 24 27.32 -3.51 7.53
CA TYR A 24 26.66 -2.20 7.50
C TYR A 24 25.21 -2.28 8.00
N GLU A 25 24.46 -3.31 7.61
CA GLU A 25 23.08 -3.50 8.09
C GLU A 25 23.00 -3.80 9.59
N THR A 26 23.99 -4.52 10.12
CA THR A 26 23.97 -5.03 11.50
C THR A 26 24.59 -4.03 12.48
N ASN A 27 25.72 -3.42 12.12
CA ASN A 27 26.55 -2.59 13.01
C ASN A 27 26.59 -1.12 12.60
N GLY A 28 25.92 -0.77 11.50
CA GLY A 28 26.04 0.53 10.87
C GLY A 28 27.18 0.60 9.85
N ALA A 29 27.01 1.46 8.85
CA ALA A 29 28.06 1.82 7.92
C ALA A 29 29.03 2.84 8.53
N PRO A 30 30.22 3.02 7.94
CA PRO A 30 31.08 4.17 8.20
C PRO A 30 30.49 5.46 7.62
N ALA A 31 30.78 6.61 8.25
CA ALA A 31 30.35 7.94 7.76
C ALA A 31 30.74 8.23 6.33
N ILE A 32 31.98 7.83 6.02
CA ILE A 32 32.58 8.03 4.70
C ILE A 32 31.84 7.25 3.60
N ALA A 33 31.14 6.16 3.93
CA ALA A 33 30.40 5.37 2.95
C ALA A 33 28.99 5.90 2.67
N ALA A 34 28.50 6.91 3.42
CA ALA A 34 27.12 7.38 3.30
C ALA A 34 26.80 7.95 1.92
N ALA A 35 27.72 8.72 1.33
CA ALA A 35 27.53 9.32 0.01
C ALA A 35 27.41 8.25 -1.07
N ASP A 36 28.31 7.25 -1.05
CA ASP A 36 28.31 6.16 -2.03
C ASP A 36 27.06 5.28 -1.89
N ILE A 37 26.68 4.96 -0.65
CA ILE A 37 25.45 4.19 -0.37
C ILE A 37 24.22 4.95 -0.85
N ALA A 38 24.13 6.24 -0.53
CA ALA A 38 23.04 7.10 -0.95
C ALA A 38 22.90 7.16 -2.46
N ALA A 39 24.01 7.31 -3.20
CA ALA A 39 24.02 7.25 -4.65
C ALA A 39 23.58 5.87 -5.17
N ALA A 40 24.11 4.78 -4.59
CA ALA A 40 23.82 3.42 -5.04
C ALA A 40 22.35 3.00 -4.85
N VAL A 41 21.68 3.55 -3.83
CA VAL A 41 20.26 3.27 -3.55
C VAL A 41 19.31 4.41 -3.98
N GLU A 42 19.83 5.49 -4.55
CA GLU A 42 19.06 6.66 -4.97
C GLU A 42 18.23 7.27 -3.82
N PHE A 43 18.92 7.53 -2.69
CA PHE A 43 18.40 8.24 -1.52
C PHE A 43 19.21 9.51 -1.26
N PRO A 44 18.62 10.54 -0.62
CA PRO A 44 19.41 11.69 -0.17
C PRO A 44 20.39 11.25 0.92
N VAL A 45 21.62 11.80 0.91
CA VAL A 45 22.64 11.47 1.91
C VAL A 45 22.16 11.75 3.34
N SER A 46 21.39 12.82 3.51
CA SER A 46 20.79 13.21 4.79
C SER A 46 19.87 12.13 5.37
N TYR A 47 19.29 11.25 4.55
CA TYR A 47 18.51 10.11 5.02
C TYR A 47 19.30 9.23 5.99
N PHE A 48 20.57 8.99 5.68
CA PHE A 48 21.48 8.13 6.45
C PHE A 48 22.09 8.83 7.67
N GLN A 49 21.73 10.10 7.89
CA GLN A 49 22.17 10.93 9.01
C GLN A 49 21.04 11.16 10.02
N ARG A 50 19.83 10.63 9.78
CA ARG A 50 18.66 10.76 10.65
C ARG A 50 18.80 9.89 11.91
N ASP A 51 18.22 10.37 13.00
CA ASP A 51 18.20 9.64 14.28
C ASP A 51 17.29 8.39 14.22
N SER A 52 16.17 8.44 13.48
CA SER A 52 15.27 7.31 13.30
C SER A 52 14.34 7.47 12.08
N ALA A 53 13.99 6.33 11.46
CA ALA A 53 12.85 6.17 10.57
C ALA A 53 11.78 5.31 11.26
N PRO A 54 10.48 5.46 10.94
CA PRO A 54 9.46 4.52 11.39
C PRO A 54 9.81 3.11 10.92
N THR A 55 9.60 2.12 11.78
CA THR A 55 9.82 0.71 11.40
C THR A 55 8.46 0.03 11.31
N LEU A 56 8.18 -0.53 10.12
CA LEU A 56 7.12 -1.51 9.95
C LEU A 56 7.77 -2.89 9.87
N CYS A 57 7.29 -3.82 10.67
CA CYS A 57 7.74 -5.20 10.59
C CYS A 57 6.95 -5.92 9.49
N ALA A 58 7.60 -6.82 8.74
CA ALA A 58 6.95 -7.55 7.65
C ALA A 58 5.75 -8.41 8.10
N ASN A 59 5.68 -8.76 9.39
CA ASN A 59 4.54 -9.47 10.00
C ASN A 59 3.34 -8.56 10.31
N GLU A 60 3.52 -7.24 10.33
CA GLU A 60 2.42 -6.26 10.44
C GLU A 60 1.74 -6.05 9.08
N VAL A 61 2.44 -6.36 7.98
CA VAL A 61 1.98 -6.15 6.61
C VAL A 61 1.26 -7.39 6.06
N ARG A 62 -0.01 -7.22 5.66
CA ARG A 62 -0.89 -8.32 5.25
C ARG A 62 -1.05 -8.35 3.73
N PHE A 63 -0.21 -9.12 3.06
CA PHE A 63 -0.17 -9.14 1.60
C PHE A 63 -1.21 -10.07 0.96
N ARG A 64 -2.10 -9.53 0.12
CA ARG A 64 -3.09 -10.31 -0.65
C ARG A 64 -2.48 -11.37 -1.58
N SER A 65 -1.35 -11.05 -2.20
CA SER A 65 -0.66 -11.89 -3.20
C SER A 65 0.69 -12.43 -2.72
N ALA A 66 0.90 -12.55 -1.39
CA ALA A 66 2.17 -12.99 -0.79
C ALA A 66 2.79 -14.20 -1.50
N ARG A 67 1.96 -15.15 -1.98
CA ARG A 67 2.39 -16.37 -2.67
C ARG A 67 3.11 -16.16 -4.01
N ARG A 68 2.82 -15.09 -4.76
CA ARG A 68 3.48 -14.79 -6.05
C ARG A 68 4.63 -13.80 -5.92
N ALA A 69 4.58 -12.92 -4.93
CA ALA A 69 5.63 -11.96 -4.68
C ALA A 69 6.88 -12.65 -4.10
N THR A 70 8.04 -12.37 -4.66
CA THR A 70 9.33 -12.75 -4.08
C THR A 70 9.55 -12.03 -2.74
N ALA A 71 10.42 -12.56 -1.87
CA ALA A 71 10.78 -11.89 -0.62
C ALA A 71 11.24 -10.44 -0.87
N ARG A 72 12.01 -10.22 -1.94
CA ARG A 72 12.49 -8.90 -2.40
C ARG A 72 11.34 -7.92 -2.68
N GLN A 73 10.28 -8.38 -3.35
CA GLN A 73 9.11 -7.55 -3.68
C GLN A 73 8.28 -7.27 -2.44
N ARG A 74 8.12 -8.24 -1.53
CA ARG A 74 7.45 -8.03 -0.24
C ARG A 74 8.21 -7.00 0.60
N ASP A 75 9.53 -7.12 0.72
CA ASP A 75 10.35 -6.14 1.44
C ASP A 75 10.22 -4.74 0.85
N SER A 76 10.17 -4.62 -0.48
CA SER A 76 9.94 -3.32 -1.14
C SER A 76 8.55 -2.76 -0.83
N ALA A 77 7.54 -3.62 -0.75
CA ALA A 77 6.17 -3.22 -0.41
C ALA A 77 6.08 -2.77 1.07
N VAL A 78 6.73 -3.47 2.01
CA VAL A 78 6.86 -3.02 3.41
C VAL A 78 7.57 -1.66 3.48
N ALA A 79 8.64 -1.49 2.72
CA ALA A 79 9.39 -0.24 2.70
C ALA A 79 8.59 0.93 2.10
N ALA A 80 7.71 0.66 1.13
CA ALA A 80 6.72 1.63 0.65
C ALA A 80 5.68 1.97 1.74
N GLY A 81 5.32 1.00 2.57
CA GLY A 81 4.49 1.20 3.76
C GLY A 81 5.09 2.20 4.74
N VAL A 82 6.36 2.02 5.08
CA VAL A 82 7.12 2.93 5.95
C VAL A 82 7.12 4.34 5.37
N ALA A 83 7.37 4.46 4.07
CA ALA A 83 7.35 5.74 3.38
C ALA A 83 5.97 6.41 3.40
N GLY A 84 4.89 5.64 3.22
CA GLY A 84 3.52 6.13 3.33
C GLY A 84 3.22 6.70 4.72
N VAL A 85 3.66 6.01 5.77
CA VAL A 85 3.54 6.49 7.16
C VAL A 85 4.36 7.77 7.39
N GLU A 86 5.57 7.87 6.83
CA GLU A 86 6.37 9.11 6.91
C GLU A 86 5.70 10.30 6.21
N ILE A 87 5.10 10.06 5.04
CA ILE A 87 4.32 11.08 4.32
C ILE A 87 3.09 11.47 5.13
N ASP A 88 2.34 10.50 5.66
CA ASP A 88 1.16 10.74 6.49
C ASP A 88 1.48 11.58 7.72
N HIS A 89 2.59 11.27 8.40
CA HIS A 89 3.04 12.04 9.56
C HIS A 89 3.37 13.49 9.19
N TRP A 90 4.04 13.71 8.05
CA TRP A 90 4.32 15.07 7.57
C TRP A 90 3.03 15.85 7.26
N ILE A 91 2.05 15.19 6.63
CA ILE A 91 0.74 15.78 6.28
C ILE A 91 -0.04 16.09 7.56
N SER A 92 -0.16 15.14 8.48
CA SER A 92 -0.97 15.27 9.69
C SER A 92 -0.47 16.35 10.66
N GLN A 93 0.80 16.75 10.56
CA GLN A 93 1.33 17.91 11.29
C GLN A 93 0.91 19.28 10.72
N ARG A 94 0.37 19.31 9.51
CA ARG A 94 0.15 20.54 8.72
C ARG A 94 -1.28 20.70 8.21
N PHE A 95 -2.00 19.60 8.11
CA PHE A 95 -3.34 19.53 7.55
C PHE A 95 -4.22 18.69 8.46
N ASP A 96 -5.43 19.17 8.71
CA ASP A 96 -6.46 18.38 9.37
C ASP A 96 -6.85 17.19 8.49
N ARG A 97 -7.03 16.04 9.12
CA ARG A 97 -7.46 14.82 8.45
C ARG A 97 -8.84 14.40 8.95
N PRO A 98 -9.67 13.77 8.10
CA PRO A 98 -10.92 13.18 8.55
C PRO A 98 -10.67 12.24 9.73
N GLN A 99 -11.55 12.36 10.74
CA GLN A 99 -11.56 11.44 11.87
C GLN A 99 -11.84 10.02 11.38
N LEU A 100 -11.31 9.05 12.11
CA LEU A 100 -11.53 7.65 11.81
C LEU A 100 -12.99 7.28 12.03
N ASP A 101 -13.65 6.81 10.97
CA ASP A 101 -15.01 6.30 10.96
C ASP A 101 -15.03 4.92 10.28
N LEU A 102 -14.25 4.00 10.87
CA LEU A 102 -14.13 2.63 10.39
C LEU A 102 -14.28 1.65 11.57
N PRO A 103 -15.48 1.10 11.81
CA PRO A 103 -15.70 0.12 12.86
C PRO A 103 -15.07 -1.23 12.52
N THR A 104 -14.79 -2.02 13.55
CA THR A 104 -14.37 -3.42 13.43
C THR A 104 -15.54 -4.36 13.70
N PHE A 105 -15.72 -5.37 12.85
CA PHE A 105 -16.81 -6.34 12.89
C PHE A 105 -16.28 -7.76 13.13
N ASP A 106 -15.46 -7.92 14.17
CA ASP A 106 -14.85 -9.21 14.50
C ASP A 106 -15.96 -10.26 14.75
N GLY A 107 -15.88 -11.39 14.03
CA GLY A 107 -16.84 -12.49 14.15
C GLY A 107 -18.16 -12.35 13.37
N LEU A 108 -18.43 -11.20 12.74
CA LEU A 108 -19.58 -11.07 11.83
C LEU A 108 -19.30 -11.75 10.49
N GLY A 109 -20.36 -12.28 9.87
CA GLY A 109 -20.30 -12.77 8.50
C GLY A 109 -19.93 -11.65 7.52
N PRO A 110 -19.07 -11.90 6.51
CA PRO A 110 -18.58 -10.85 5.61
C PRO A 110 -19.66 -10.01 4.92
N ARG A 111 -20.75 -10.66 4.50
CA ARG A 111 -21.88 -9.96 3.85
C ARG A 111 -22.60 -9.05 4.83
N THR A 112 -22.93 -9.55 6.02
CA THR A 112 -23.55 -8.76 7.08
C THR A 112 -22.67 -7.57 7.47
N ALA A 113 -21.35 -7.78 7.59
CA ALA A 113 -20.41 -6.70 7.88
C ALA A 113 -20.40 -5.63 6.76
N ALA A 114 -20.41 -6.05 5.49
CA ALA A 114 -20.47 -5.13 4.36
C ALA A 114 -21.78 -4.31 4.35
N SER A 115 -22.94 -4.96 4.49
CA SER A 115 -24.24 -4.28 4.54
C SER A 115 -24.35 -3.35 5.75
N THR A 116 -23.82 -3.77 6.90
CA THR A 116 -23.75 -2.94 8.12
C THR A 116 -22.89 -1.71 7.89
N LEU A 117 -21.70 -1.87 7.29
CA LEU A 117 -20.83 -0.74 6.98
C LEU A 117 -21.49 0.24 6.00
N ARG A 118 -22.17 -0.27 4.96
CA ARG A 118 -22.93 0.57 4.03
C ARG A 118 -24.03 1.37 4.74
N ALA A 119 -24.74 0.75 5.68
CA ALA A 119 -25.77 1.42 6.47
C ALA A 119 -25.17 2.51 7.36
N MET A 120 -24.09 2.22 8.09
CA MET A 120 -23.39 3.19 8.94
C MET A 120 -22.86 4.38 8.14
N TRP A 121 -22.34 4.15 6.94
CA TRP A 121 -21.85 5.21 6.06
C TRP A 121 -22.95 5.90 5.25
N GLY A 122 -24.22 5.50 5.39
CA GLY A 122 -25.36 6.09 4.68
C GLY A 122 -25.33 5.89 3.17
N LEU A 123 -24.76 4.77 2.70
CA LEU A 123 -24.53 4.52 1.26
C LEU A 123 -25.76 3.94 0.53
N GLY A 124 -26.74 3.43 1.27
CA GLY A 124 -27.90 2.72 0.70
C GLY A 124 -27.46 1.51 -0.14
N THR A 125 -28.16 1.25 -1.25
CA THR A 125 -27.92 0.13 -2.20
C THR A 125 -27.35 0.58 -3.55
N ARG A 126 -27.21 1.90 -3.79
CA ARG A 126 -26.68 2.43 -5.06
C ARG A 126 -25.18 2.15 -5.23
N PRO A 127 -24.64 2.20 -6.47
CA PRO A 127 -23.20 2.11 -6.71
C PRO A 127 -22.41 3.08 -5.84
N LEU A 128 -21.27 2.62 -5.32
CA LEU A 128 -20.40 3.48 -4.54
C LEU A 128 -19.80 4.60 -5.40
N PRO A 129 -19.52 5.78 -4.82
CA PRO A 129 -18.77 6.84 -5.51
C PRO A 129 -17.30 6.42 -5.69
N ASN A 130 -16.40 7.36 -5.95
CA ASN A 130 -14.97 7.10 -5.94
C ASN A 130 -14.56 6.44 -4.61
N LEU A 131 -14.11 5.18 -4.66
CA LEU A 131 -13.91 4.37 -3.46
C LEU A 131 -12.64 4.76 -2.70
N VAL A 132 -11.62 5.27 -3.40
CA VAL A 132 -10.43 5.87 -2.75
C VAL A 132 -10.85 7.07 -1.92
N GLN A 133 -11.63 7.99 -2.48
CA GLN A 133 -12.11 9.18 -1.76
C GLN A 133 -13.08 8.84 -0.64
N LEU A 134 -13.96 7.85 -0.85
CA LEU A 134 -14.82 7.34 0.21
C LEU A 134 -13.99 6.81 1.38
N ALA A 135 -12.99 5.98 1.14
CA ALA A 135 -12.10 5.46 2.18
C ALA A 135 -11.37 6.61 2.90
N GLU A 136 -10.80 7.56 2.15
CA GLU A 136 -10.14 8.75 2.71
C GLU A 136 -11.07 9.59 3.59
N SER A 137 -12.32 9.78 3.18
CA SER A 137 -13.33 10.53 3.95
C SER A 137 -13.70 9.88 5.29
N ARG A 138 -13.42 8.58 5.44
CA ARG A 138 -13.66 7.79 6.66
C ARG A 138 -12.39 7.59 7.49
N GLY A 139 -11.34 8.36 7.19
CA GLY A 139 -10.09 8.35 7.91
C GLY A 139 -9.09 7.27 7.44
N VAL A 140 -9.38 6.51 6.38
CA VAL A 140 -8.43 5.54 5.83
C VAL A 140 -7.35 6.25 5.00
N ARG A 141 -6.09 5.92 5.22
CA ARG A 141 -4.96 6.50 4.48
C ARG A 141 -4.67 5.66 3.24
N VAL A 142 -4.92 6.20 2.05
CA VAL A 142 -4.73 5.46 0.80
C VAL A 142 -3.50 5.97 0.04
N TYR A 143 -2.58 5.05 -0.27
CA TYR A 143 -1.34 5.32 -1.01
C TYR A 143 -1.17 4.35 -2.18
N THR A 144 -0.28 4.68 -3.12
CA THR A 144 0.06 3.79 -4.24
C THR A 144 1.41 3.10 -4.06
N LEU A 145 1.52 1.85 -4.50
CA LEU A 145 2.78 1.11 -4.47
C LEU A 145 3.70 1.55 -5.62
N PRO A 146 5.03 1.62 -5.39
CA PRO A 146 5.99 1.83 -6.46
C PRO A 146 5.99 0.64 -7.42
N PRO A 147 6.39 0.82 -8.71
CA PRO A 147 6.33 -0.23 -9.73
C PRO A 147 7.01 -1.54 -9.32
N PHE A 148 8.16 -1.47 -8.62
CA PHE A 148 8.86 -2.69 -8.19
C PHE A 148 8.07 -3.55 -7.17
N ALA A 149 7.15 -2.93 -6.43
CA ALA A 149 6.32 -3.57 -5.42
C ALA A 149 4.89 -3.89 -5.92
N ASP A 150 4.54 -3.52 -7.15
CA ASP A 150 3.17 -3.58 -7.67
C ASP A 150 2.63 -5.02 -7.83
N VAL A 151 3.52 -6.01 -7.84
CA VAL A 151 3.22 -7.46 -7.85
C VAL A 151 2.41 -7.88 -6.62
N VAL A 152 2.50 -7.10 -5.54
CA VAL A 152 1.73 -7.30 -4.30
C VAL A 152 0.24 -6.97 -4.46
N ASP A 153 -0.18 -6.37 -5.59
CA ASP A 153 -1.54 -5.91 -5.92
C ASP A 153 -2.09 -4.87 -4.95
N ALA A 154 -2.33 -5.24 -3.70
CA ALA A 154 -2.72 -4.34 -2.63
C ALA A 154 -2.43 -4.97 -1.26
N TYR A 155 -2.38 -4.13 -0.23
CA TYR A 155 -2.41 -4.57 1.15
C TYR A 155 -2.93 -3.47 2.08
N SER A 156 -3.35 -3.87 3.27
CA SER A 156 -3.78 -2.98 4.35
C SER A 156 -3.05 -3.28 5.65
N ILE A 157 -2.88 -2.25 6.48
CA ILE A 157 -2.30 -2.33 7.82
C ILE A 157 -2.99 -1.36 8.77
N TRP A 158 -3.02 -1.72 10.05
CA TRP A 158 -3.26 -0.78 11.13
C TRP A 158 -1.90 -0.37 11.70
N ARG A 159 -1.69 0.94 11.88
CA ARG A 159 -0.51 1.47 12.53
C ARG A 159 -0.90 2.67 13.40
N ASP A 160 -0.57 2.59 14.69
CA ASP A 160 -0.85 3.65 15.66
C ASP A 160 -2.34 4.10 15.60
N ASP A 161 -3.25 3.11 15.58
CA ASP A 161 -4.71 3.27 15.42
C ASP A 161 -5.19 3.96 14.12
N VAL A 162 -4.31 4.09 13.14
CA VAL A 162 -4.63 4.62 11.81
C VAL A 162 -4.61 3.48 10.77
N PRO A 163 -5.69 3.29 9.99
CA PRO A 163 -5.72 2.30 8.93
C PRO A 163 -5.09 2.86 7.64
N TYR A 164 -4.21 2.06 7.04
CA TYR A 164 -3.57 2.36 5.76
C TYR A 164 -3.92 1.29 4.72
N VAL A 165 -4.08 1.73 3.47
CA VAL A 165 -4.26 0.91 2.28
C VAL A 165 -3.24 1.32 1.23
N PHE A 166 -2.54 0.34 0.67
CA PHE A 166 -1.52 0.53 -0.37
C PHE A 166 -1.92 -0.21 -1.63
N LEU A 167 -1.98 0.48 -2.77
CA LEU A 167 -2.56 -0.02 -4.01
C LEU A 167 -1.56 -0.04 -5.16
N ALA A 168 -1.46 -1.16 -5.88
CA ALA A 168 -0.77 -1.23 -7.16
C ALA A 168 -1.69 -0.74 -8.30
N ARG A 169 -1.15 0.07 -9.22
CA ARG A 169 -1.89 0.60 -10.37
C ARG A 169 -1.57 -0.10 -11.70
N ARG A 170 -1.63 -1.43 -11.70
CA ARG A 170 -1.28 -2.27 -12.87
C ARG A 170 -2.46 -3.05 -13.47
N LYS A 171 -3.55 -3.20 -12.72
CA LYS A 171 -4.79 -3.87 -13.18
C LYS A 171 -5.76 -2.84 -13.72
N THR A 172 -6.87 -3.29 -14.31
CA THR A 172 -7.96 -2.39 -14.72
C THR A 172 -8.53 -1.62 -13.52
N PRO A 173 -9.13 -0.43 -13.74
CA PRO A 173 -9.69 0.36 -12.64
C PRO A 173 -10.73 -0.38 -11.79
N GLU A 174 -11.55 -1.25 -12.40
CA GLU A 174 -12.54 -2.07 -11.70
C GLU A 174 -11.89 -3.07 -10.75
N HIS A 175 -10.79 -3.69 -11.19
CA HIS A 175 -10.04 -4.61 -10.34
C HIS A 175 -9.36 -3.88 -9.18
N ILE A 176 -8.84 -2.66 -9.41
CA ILE A 176 -8.27 -1.87 -8.33
C ILE A 176 -9.36 -1.44 -7.34
N ARG A 177 -10.53 -1.05 -7.84
CA ARG A 177 -11.69 -0.73 -7.00
C ARG A 177 -12.12 -1.93 -6.15
N PHE A 178 -12.12 -3.13 -6.73
CA PHE A 178 -12.32 -4.36 -5.96
C PHE A 178 -11.22 -4.57 -4.92
N ASP A 179 -9.96 -4.31 -5.28
CA ASP A 179 -8.83 -4.42 -4.36
C ASP A 179 -8.98 -3.43 -3.18
N VAL A 180 -9.44 -2.19 -3.39
CA VAL A 180 -9.74 -1.25 -2.30
C VAL A 180 -10.84 -1.80 -1.38
N ALA A 181 -11.95 -2.30 -1.94
CA ALA A 181 -13.04 -2.87 -1.15
C ALA A 181 -12.58 -4.10 -0.35
N HIS A 182 -11.71 -4.92 -0.93
CA HIS A 182 -11.09 -6.07 -0.29
C HIS A 182 -10.22 -5.67 0.91
N GLU A 183 -9.38 -4.66 0.73
CA GLU A 183 -8.53 -4.15 1.81
C GLU A 183 -9.35 -3.49 2.93
N ILE A 184 -10.44 -2.78 2.62
CA ILE A 184 -11.41 -2.34 3.63
C ILE A 184 -11.99 -3.55 4.38
N GLY A 185 -12.35 -4.61 3.66
CA GLY A 185 -12.81 -5.87 4.26
C GLY A 185 -11.80 -6.45 5.25
N HIS A 186 -10.51 -6.42 4.93
CA HIS A 186 -9.46 -6.84 5.87
C HIS A 186 -9.37 -5.96 7.11
N LEU A 187 -9.48 -4.63 6.95
CA LEU A 187 -9.43 -3.69 8.06
C LEU A 187 -10.59 -3.89 9.05
N VAL A 188 -11.79 -4.14 8.53
CA VAL A 188 -13.01 -4.27 9.37
C VAL A 188 -13.23 -5.68 9.91
N LEU A 189 -12.91 -6.75 9.16
CA LEU A 189 -13.21 -8.12 9.58
C LEU A 189 -12.11 -8.77 10.42
N HIS A 190 -10.86 -8.30 10.29
CA HIS A 190 -9.70 -9.05 10.77
C HIS A 190 -8.71 -8.19 11.56
N SER A 191 -9.13 -7.06 12.12
CA SER A 191 -8.28 -6.08 12.78
C SER A 191 -7.18 -6.69 13.67
N ASN A 192 -7.48 -7.72 14.47
CA ASN A 192 -6.59 -8.24 15.53
C ASN A 192 -6.07 -9.68 15.36
N GLU A 193 -6.16 -10.23 14.16
CA GLU A 193 -6.14 -11.68 14.00
C GLU A 193 -5.00 -12.13 13.02
N PRO A 194 -4.28 -13.26 13.22
CA PRO A 194 -3.16 -13.70 12.34
C PRO A 194 -3.59 -14.52 11.11
N GLU A 195 -3.00 -14.27 9.93
CA GLU A 195 -3.49 -14.73 8.60
C GLU A 195 -3.89 -16.23 8.51
N ARG A 196 -5.08 -16.50 7.94
CA ARG A 196 -5.54 -17.85 7.55
C ARG A 196 -6.21 -17.80 6.17
N GLN A 197 -6.17 -18.91 5.43
CA GLN A 197 -6.77 -19.03 4.09
C GLN A 197 -8.25 -18.59 4.04
N ARG A 198 -9.02 -18.84 5.11
CA ARG A 198 -10.44 -18.48 5.24
C ARG A 198 -10.69 -16.97 5.12
N ARG A 199 -9.72 -16.15 5.51
CA ARG A 199 -9.84 -14.68 5.49
C ARG A 199 -9.82 -14.08 4.11
N LYS A 200 -9.11 -14.70 3.18
CA LYS A 200 -9.09 -14.22 1.81
C LYS A 200 -10.48 -14.34 1.18
N SER A 201 -11.13 -15.49 1.35
CA SER A 201 -12.51 -15.69 0.89
C SER A 201 -13.50 -14.79 1.63
N GLU A 202 -13.27 -14.50 2.90
CA GLU A 202 -14.10 -13.57 3.68
C GLU A 202 -13.97 -12.14 3.16
N ALA A 203 -12.76 -11.65 2.92
CA ALA A 203 -12.54 -10.32 2.34
C ALA A 203 -13.04 -10.21 0.89
N ASP A 204 -12.90 -11.26 0.06
CA ASP A 204 -13.50 -11.29 -1.28
C ASP A 204 -15.05 -11.25 -1.22
N ALA A 205 -15.66 -11.99 -0.28
CA ALA A 205 -17.11 -11.96 -0.07
C ALA A 205 -17.58 -10.59 0.44
N PHE A 206 -16.84 -9.98 1.37
CA PHE A 206 -17.07 -8.61 1.83
C PHE A 206 -17.00 -7.62 0.67
N ALA A 207 -15.92 -7.64 -0.12
CA ALA A 207 -15.73 -6.71 -1.24
C ALA A 207 -16.85 -6.82 -2.27
N SER A 208 -17.25 -8.05 -2.59
CA SER A 208 -18.36 -8.32 -3.50
C SER A 208 -19.66 -7.74 -2.98
N GLU A 209 -20.02 -7.98 -1.72
CA GLU A 209 -21.25 -7.43 -1.11
C GLU A 209 -21.20 -5.91 -0.96
N PHE A 210 -20.03 -5.38 -0.60
CA PHE A 210 -19.84 -3.95 -0.39
C PHE A 210 -19.99 -3.16 -1.69
N LEU A 211 -19.49 -3.71 -2.81
CA LEU A 211 -19.60 -3.09 -4.13
C LEU A 211 -20.94 -3.38 -4.83
N MET A 212 -21.46 -4.60 -4.66
CA MET A 212 -22.66 -5.10 -5.31
C MET A 212 -23.55 -5.79 -4.26
N PRO A 213 -24.29 -5.00 -3.46
CA PRO A 213 -25.17 -5.56 -2.43
C PRO A 213 -26.21 -6.49 -3.04
N GLU A 214 -26.56 -7.56 -2.34
CA GLU A 214 -27.55 -8.55 -2.79
C GLU A 214 -28.89 -7.86 -3.13
N ASP A 215 -29.36 -6.97 -2.26
CA ASP A 215 -30.57 -6.16 -2.47
C ASP A 215 -30.53 -5.35 -3.78
N SER A 216 -29.35 -4.84 -4.16
CA SER A 216 -29.17 -4.13 -5.42
C SER A 216 -29.24 -5.08 -6.61
N LEU A 217 -28.71 -6.28 -6.48
CA LEU A 217 -28.73 -7.26 -7.57
C LEU A 217 -30.15 -7.75 -7.85
N ASP A 218 -31.01 -7.86 -6.83
CA ASP A 218 -32.43 -8.15 -7.02
C ASP A 218 -33.16 -7.05 -7.79
N GLU A 219 -32.82 -5.78 -7.55
CA GLU A 219 -33.41 -4.63 -8.23
C GLU A 219 -32.92 -4.49 -9.68
N TYR A 220 -31.61 -4.58 -9.92
CA TYR A 220 -31.01 -4.24 -11.21
C TYR A 220 -30.75 -5.45 -12.13
N VAL A 221 -30.60 -6.66 -11.58
CA VAL A 221 -30.29 -7.87 -12.37
C VAL A 221 -31.53 -8.73 -12.50
N ARG A 222 -32.11 -8.78 -13.70
CA ARG A 222 -33.17 -9.74 -14.02
C ARG A 222 -32.69 -11.18 -13.87
N PHE A 223 -33.60 -12.09 -13.55
CA PHE A 223 -33.27 -13.52 -13.52
C PHE A 223 -32.77 -13.98 -14.90
N ASN A 224 -31.61 -14.65 -14.92
CA ASN A 224 -30.90 -15.06 -16.13
C ASN A 224 -30.64 -13.89 -17.12
N ALA A 225 -30.11 -12.78 -16.61
CA ALA A 225 -29.61 -11.69 -17.44
C ALA A 225 -28.62 -12.19 -18.50
N THR A 226 -28.73 -11.63 -19.70
CA THR A 226 -27.84 -11.89 -20.82
C THR A 226 -26.50 -11.16 -20.63
N VAL A 227 -25.46 -11.57 -21.37
CA VAL A 227 -24.16 -10.89 -21.30
C VAL A 227 -24.27 -9.40 -21.64
N PRO A 228 -24.97 -8.95 -22.70
CA PRO A 228 -25.15 -7.51 -22.96
C PRO A 228 -25.78 -6.74 -21.79
N GLU A 229 -26.79 -7.32 -21.12
CA GLU A 229 -27.41 -6.71 -19.94
C GLU A 229 -26.42 -6.62 -18.77
N LEU A 230 -25.65 -7.68 -18.51
CA LEU A 230 -24.57 -7.65 -17.50
C LEU A 230 -23.52 -6.59 -17.81
N LEU A 231 -23.18 -6.38 -19.08
CA LEU A 231 -22.22 -5.35 -19.50
C LEU A 231 -22.75 -3.92 -19.28
N GLN A 232 -24.07 -3.69 -19.35
CA GLN A 232 -24.67 -2.41 -19.00
C GLN A 232 -24.67 -2.20 -17.48
N ILE A 233 -25.03 -3.23 -16.71
CA ILE A 233 -25.13 -3.14 -15.24
C ILE A 233 -23.74 -2.93 -14.63
N ARG A 234 -22.71 -3.63 -15.12
CA ARG A 234 -21.34 -3.47 -14.58
C ARG A 234 -20.81 -2.05 -14.77
N GLU A 235 -21.23 -1.36 -15.83
CA GLU A 235 -20.83 0.02 -16.11
C GLU A 235 -21.42 0.95 -15.05
N TYR A 236 -22.69 0.74 -14.67
CA TYR A 236 -23.35 1.47 -13.60
C TYR A 236 -22.70 1.22 -12.23
N PHE A 237 -22.39 -0.03 -11.89
CA PHE A 237 -21.73 -0.39 -10.62
C PHE A 237 -20.22 -0.13 -10.60
N LYS A 238 -19.62 0.10 -11.78
CA LYS A 238 -18.18 0.27 -12.00
C LYS A 238 -17.37 -0.94 -11.51
N VAL A 239 -17.77 -2.13 -11.93
CA VAL A 239 -17.21 -3.42 -11.48
C VAL A 239 -16.84 -4.29 -12.67
N SER A 240 -16.02 -5.31 -12.41
CA SER A 240 -15.66 -6.30 -13.42
C SER A 240 -16.89 -7.07 -13.91
N ALA A 241 -16.96 -7.35 -15.21
CA ALA A 241 -18.02 -8.19 -15.78
C ALA A 241 -18.05 -9.59 -15.12
N MET A 242 -16.88 -10.17 -14.86
CA MET A 242 -16.74 -11.46 -14.20
C MET A 242 -17.18 -11.39 -12.74
N ALA A 243 -16.83 -10.31 -12.02
CA ALA A 243 -17.25 -10.13 -10.63
C ALA A 243 -18.77 -9.96 -10.50
N LEU A 244 -19.40 -9.17 -11.38
CA LEU A 244 -20.86 -9.02 -11.41
C LEU A 244 -21.55 -10.34 -11.73
N THR A 245 -21.07 -11.08 -12.72
CA THR A 245 -21.62 -12.38 -13.11
C THR A 245 -21.57 -13.38 -11.95
N TYR A 246 -20.45 -13.41 -11.22
CA TYR A 246 -20.31 -14.23 -10.03
C TYR A 246 -21.25 -13.79 -8.90
N ALA A 247 -21.36 -12.49 -8.64
CA ALA A 247 -22.23 -11.95 -7.60
C ALA A 247 -23.72 -12.23 -7.91
N ALA A 248 -24.15 -12.07 -9.17
CA ALA A 248 -25.49 -12.37 -9.63
C ALA A 248 -25.85 -13.85 -9.48
N HIS A 249 -24.94 -14.77 -9.84
CA HIS A 249 -25.15 -16.20 -9.62
C HIS A 249 -25.26 -16.54 -8.13
N ARG A 250 -24.38 -15.97 -7.30
CA ARG A 250 -24.42 -16.16 -5.84
C ARG A 250 -25.73 -15.67 -5.21
N ALA A 251 -26.26 -14.54 -5.69
CA ALA A 251 -27.54 -13.96 -5.26
C ALA A 251 -28.76 -14.71 -5.85
N GLY A 252 -28.58 -15.86 -6.51
CA GLY A 252 -29.69 -16.63 -7.08
C GLY A 252 -30.33 -15.97 -8.32
N ARG A 253 -29.72 -14.93 -8.90
CA ARG A 253 -30.22 -14.25 -10.10
C ARG A 253 -29.88 -14.99 -11.39
N MET A 254 -29.12 -16.09 -11.31
CA MET A 254 -28.74 -16.89 -12.48
C MET A 254 -28.80 -18.37 -12.13
N SER A 255 -29.28 -19.19 -13.07
CA SER A 255 -29.08 -20.63 -13.00
C SER A 255 -27.60 -20.99 -13.19
N ASP A 256 -27.21 -22.16 -12.69
CA ASP A 256 -25.88 -22.75 -12.92
C ASP A 256 -25.51 -22.83 -14.40
N TRP A 257 -26.48 -23.15 -15.27
CA TRP A 257 -26.26 -23.24 -16.71
C TRP A 257 -25.98 -21.86 -17.30
N THR A 258 -26.83 -20.87 -17.00
CA THR A 258 -26.67 -19.50 -17.49
C THR A 258 -25.38 -18.87 -17.01
N TYR A 259 -25.01 -19.09 -15.75
CA TYR A 259 -23.74 -18.64 -15.17
C TYR A 259 -22.54 -19.19 -15.95
N ARG A 260 -22.50 -20.52 -16.20
CA ARG A 260 -21.43 -21.14 -16.97
C ARG A 260 -21.34 -20.57 -18.38
N GLN A 261 -22.47 -20.40 -19.07
CA GLN A 261 -22.49 -19.83 -20.42
C GLN A 261 -21.99 -18.38 -20.43
N ALA A 262 -22.48 -17.54 -19.51
CA ALA A 262 -22.04 -16.15 -19.40
C ALA A 262 -20.52 -16.06 -19.14
N CYS A 263 -19.98 -16.88 -18.24
CA CYS A 263 -18.54 -16.94 -18.01
C CYS A 263 -17.73 -17.36 -19.24
N ILE A 264 -18.22 -18.31 -20.05
CA ILE A 264 -17.56 -18.71 -21.30
C ILE A 264 -17.53 -17.54 -22.27
N THR A 265 -18.68 -16.93 -22.55
CA THR A 265 -18.81 -15.80 -23.47
C THR A 265 -17.95 -14.61 -23.03
N LEU A 266 -18.00 -14.25 -21.75
CA LEU A 266 -17.17 -13.18 -21.20
C LEU A 266 -15.67 -13.50 -21.32
N SER A 267 -15.28 -14.75 -21.10
CA SER A 267 -13.87 -15.16 -21.26
C SER A 267 -13.41 -15.05 -22.72
N GLN A 268 -14.25 -15.47 -23.67
CA GLN A 268 -13.97 -15.34 -25.11
C GLN A 268 -13.85 -13.88 -25.55
N ASN A 269 -14.62 -12.99 -24.91
CA ASN A 269 -14.59 -11.55 -25.18
C ASN A 269 -13.47 -10.81 -24.40
N GLY A 270 -12.57 -11.52 -23.71
CA GLY A 270 -11.39 -10.94 -23.06
C GLY A 270 -11.57 -10.45 -21.63
N PHE A 271 -12.74 -10.63 -21.01
CA PHE A 271 -13.07 -10.09 -19.68
C PHE A 271 -12.36 -10.78 -18.50
N ARG A 272 -11.44 -11.72 -18.74
CA ARG A 272 -10.62 -12.34 -17.66
C ARG A 272 -9.40 -11.52 -17.27
N SER A 273 -8.87 -10.74 -18.20
CA SER A 273 -7.61 -10.00 -18.02
C SER A 273 -7.75 -8.51 -18.28
N SER A 274 -8.81 -8.09 -18.95
CA SER A 274 -9.12 -6.69 -19.25
C SER A 274 -10.61 -6.43 -19.06
N GLU A 275 -11.02 -5.16 -19.15
CA GLU A 275 -12.43 -4.75 -19.12
C GLU A 275 -12.70 -3.87 -20.36
N PRO A 276 -12.85 -4.46 -21.55
CA PRO A 276 -13.21 -3.69 -22.76
C PRO A 276 -14.45 -2.84 -22.53
N GLY A 277 -14.38 -1.54 -22.89
CA GLY A 277 -15.46 -0.59 -22.63
C GLY A 277 -15.75 -0.34 -21.14
N GLY A 278 -14.82 -0.69 -20.25
CA GLY A 278 -14.90 -0.39 -18.83
C GLY A 278 -14.52 1.05 -18.49
N MET A 279 -14.25 1.28 -17.21
CA MET A 279 -13.79 2.54 -16.65
C MET A 279 -12.54 3.05 -17.37
N THR A 280 -12.59 4.31 -17.81
CA THR A 280 -11.46 4.95 -18.51
C THR A 280 -10.34 5.36 -17.56
N ASN A 281 -10.68 5.70 -16.32
CA ASN A 281 -9.76 6.30 -15.36
C ASN A 281 -9.75 5.55 -14.03
N TYR A 282 -8.57 5.49 -13.42
CA TYR A 282 -8.43 5.06 -12.03
C TYR A 282 -9.11 6.03 -11.08
N GLU A 283 -9.64 5.48 -9.99
CA GLU A 283 -10.12 6.29 -8.88
C GLU A 283 -8.94 6.93 -8.15
N MET A 284 -8.96 8.25 -8.01
CA MET A 284 -7.85 9.05 -7.47
C MET A 284 -8.20 9.65 -6.11
N SER A 285 -7.17 9.84 -5.29
CA SER A 285 -7.21 10.58 -4.02
C SER A 285 -7.66 12.03 -4.22
N ARG A 286 -8.42 12.55 -3.26
CA ARG A 286 -8.71 14.00 -3.15
C ARG A 286 -7.78 14.70 -2.17
N VAL A 287 -7.17 13.95 -1.26
CA VAL A 287 -6.24 14.47 -0.26
C VAL A 287 -5.01 15.08 -0.92
N PHE A 288 -4.30 14.33 -1.79
CA PHE A 288 -3.01 14.81 -2.31
C PHE A 288 -3.11 16.06 -3.19
N PRO A 289 -4.08 16.18 -4.13
CA PRO A 289 -4.29 17.44 -4.84
C PRO A 289 -4.58 18.62 -3.90
N SER A 290 -5.31 18.39 -2.81
CA SER A 290 -5.59 19.42 -1.80
C SER A 290 -4.38 19.77 -0.94
N VAL A 291 -3.47 18.82 -0.70
CA VAL A 291 -2.21 19.09 0.00
C VAL A 291 -1.29 19.90 -0.90
N PHE A 292 -1.09 19.49 -2.15
CA PHE A 292 -0.19 20.13 -3.11
C PHE A 292 -0.72 21.47 -3.67
N SER A 293 -1.96 21.86 -3.38
CA SER A 293 -2.44 23.20 -3.67
C SER A 293 -1.89 24.26 -2.69
N SER A 294 -1.38 23.82 -1.52
CA SER A 294 -0.72 24.72 -0.57
C SER A 294 0.69 25.09 -1.06
N PRO A 295 1.05 26.38 -1.12
CA PRO A 295 2.40 26.81 -1.54
C PRO A 295 3.54 26.25 -0.69
N SER A 296 3.24 25.87 0.56
CA SER A 296 4.21 25.30 1.49
C SER A 296 4.41 23.78 1.32
N ALA A 297 3.60 23.14 0.47
CA ALA A 297 3.56 21.70 0.29
C ALA A 297 3.91 21.32 -1.16
N SER A 298 5.07 20.72 -1.33
CA SER A 298 5.52 20.10 -2.58
C SER A 298 6.07 18.72 -2.31
N ALA A 299 6.20 17.86 -3.33
CA ALA A 299 6.84 16.56 -3.14
C ALA A 299 8.26 16.71 -2.61
N THR A 300 8.97 17.78 -2.99
CA THR A 300 10.30 18.12 -2.45
C THR A 300 10.24 18.48 -0.96
N ALA A 301 9.23 19.22 -0.51
CA ALA A 301 9.07 19.57 0.90
C ALA A 301 8.70 18.36 1.78
N ILE A 302 7.90 17.43 1.24
CA ILE A 302 7.55 16.16 1.89
C ILE A 302 8.78 15.25 1.95
N ALA A 303 9.43 15.07 0.80
CA ALA A 303 10.63 14.25 0.62
C ALA A 303 11.76 14.70 1.53
N ARG A 304 12.18 15.96 1.39
CA ARG A 304 13.31 16.62 2.06
C ARG A 304 14.45 15.64 2.37
N ASP A 305 14.62 15.30 3.63
CA ASP A 305 15.63 14.40 4.20
C ASP A 305 15.05 12.99 4.48
N ARG A 306 13.75 12.80 4.29
CA ARG A 306 13.01 11.59 4.64
C ARG A 306 12.99 10.53 3.57
N ILE A 307 12.60 10.88 2.34
CA ILE A 307 12.45 9.91 1.25
C ILE A 307 12.74 10.57 -0.10
N PRO A 308 13.03 9.80 -1.15
CA PRO A 308 13.23 10.34 -2.49
C PRO A 308 11.97 11.01 -3.03
N VAL A 309 12.12 12.12 -3.76
CA VAL A 309 10.99 12.85 -4.37
C VAL A 309 10.19 11.96 -5.33
N SER A 310 10.89 11.08 -6.07
CA SER A 310 10.28 10.08 -6.94
C SER A 310 9.35 9.13 -6.17
N ASP A 311 9.71 8.75 -4.94
CA ASP A 311 8.90 7.90 -4.08
C ASP A 311 7.67 8.64 -3.56
N VAL A 312 7.80 9.93 -3.18
CA VAL A 312 6.63 10.74 -2.80
C VAL A 312 5.62 10.74 -3.92
N HIS A 313 6.03 11.12 -5.13
CA HIS A 313 5.13 11.12 -6.28
C HIS A 313 4.53 9.74 -6.56
N ALA A 314 5.34 8.68 -6.46
CA ALA A 314 4.87 7.32 -6.68
C ALA A 314 3.84 6.86 -5.64
N LEU A 315 3.93 7.35 -4.40
CA LEU A 315 3.00 7.05 -3.30
C LEU A 315 1.75 7.93 -3.31
N THR A 316 1.86 9.16 -3.82
CA THR A 316 0.78 10.17 -3.82
C THR A 316 0.06 10.26 -5.16
N PHE A 317 -0.15 9.13 -5.85
CA PHE A 317 -0.86 9.04 -7.13
C PHE A 317 -0.29 9.90 -8.28
N GLY A 318 0.93 10.45 -8.15
CA GLY A 318 1.46 11.43 -9.08
C GLY A 318 0.68 12.77 -9.08
N ALA A 319 0.05 13.12 -7.95
CA ALA A 319 -0.87 14.26 -7.84
C ALA A 319 -0.23 15.64 -8.10
N GLU A 320 1.09 15.78 -7.94
CA GLU A 320 1.80 17.02 -8.29
C GLU A 320 2.27 16.96 -9.76
N LEU A 321 1.90 17.97 -10.54
CA LEU A 321 2.32 18.12 -11.93
C LEU A 321 3.84 18.29 -12.01
N ARG A 322 4.48 17.47 -12.84
CA ARG A 322 5.91 17.60 -13.14
C ARG A 322 6.08 18.45 -14.39
N LEU A 323 7.04 19.37 -14.35
CA LEU A 323 7.66 19.83 -15.60
C LEU A 323 8.37 18.63 -16.22
N ALA A 324 8.02 18.29 -17.45
CA ALA A 324 8.78 17.30 -18.20
C ALA A 324 10.23 17.81 -18.30
N PRO A 325 11.25 16.96 -18.11
CA PRO A 325 12.60 17.37 -18.41
C PRO A 325 12.62 17.83 -19.86
N VAL A 326 13.10 19.05 -20.10
CA VAL A 326 13.34 19.54 -21.46
C VAL A 326 14.36 18.59 -22.07
N THR A 327 13.90 17.61 -22.85
CA THR A 327 14.76 16.92 -23.79
C THR A 327 15.23 17.99 -24.75
N ALA A 328 16.47 18.44 -24.57
CA ALA A 328 17.15 19.24 -25.56
C ALA A 328 17.12 18.42 -26.85
N VAL A 329 16.27 18.84 -27.79
CA VAL A 329 16.40 18.43 -29.18
C VAL A 329 17.76 18.98 -29.59
N THR A 330 18.77 18.13 -29.64
CA THR A 330 20.04 18.48 -30.24
C THR A 330 19.80 18.63 -31.74
N THR A 331 19.37 19.83 -32.15
CA THR A 331 19.59 20.31 -33.50
C THR A 331 21.10 20.53 -33.63
N GLU A 332 21.79 19.57 -34.23
CA GLU A 332 23.12 19.84 -34.80
C GLU A 332 22.94 20.92 -35.86
N THR A 333 23.45 22.11 -35.57
CA THR A 333 23.67 23.15 -36.58
C THR A 333 25.05 23.73 -36.34
N SER A 334 25.97 23.28 -37.17
CA SER A 334 27.33 23.80 -37.30
C SER A 334 27.29 25.27 -37.74
N VAL A 335 27.84 26.20 -36.94
CA VAL A 335 28.63 27.36 -37.43
C VAL A 335 29.62 27.83 -36.35
N MET A 336 30.82 28.18 -36.83
CA MET A 336 32.05 28.67 -36.19
C MET A 336 31.99 30.01 -35.42
N HIS A 337 32.91 30.10 -34.44
CA HIS A 337 33.67 31.26 -33.89
C HIS A 337 32.96 32.42 -33.16
N SER A 338 33.30 32.67 -31.88
CA SER A 338 34.35 33.64 -31.47
C SER A 338 34.53 33.70 -29.94
N LEU A 339 35.60 34.38 -29.51
CA LEU A 339 36.33 34.31 -28.23
C LEU A 339 35.85 35.25 -27.11
N GLY A 340 36.22 34.91 -25.87
CA GLY A 340 36.35 35.80 -24.70
C GLY A 340 35.29 35.54 -23.63
N GLY A 341 35.55 35.43 -22.33
CA GLY A 341 36.73 35.61 -21.50
C GLY A 341 36.26 35.80 -20.04
N ALA A 342 37.13 35.45 -19.09
CA ALA A 342 37.13 35.81 -17.67
C ALA A 342 36.38 34.92 -16.63
N SER A 343 37.24 34.45 -15.72
CA SER A 343 37.11 33.68 -14.48
C SER A 343 36.58 34.49 -13.29
N ALA A 344 35.89 33.84 -12.33
CA ALA A 344 36.23 33.87 -10.91
C ALA A 344 35.32 32.95 -10.06
N ALA A 345 35.92 32.19 -9.14
CA ALA A 345 35.28 31.32 -8.16
C ALA A 345 35.71 31.73 -6.71
N PRO A 346 35.00 31.27 -5.64
CA PRO A 346 34.70 32.03 -4.42
C PRO A 346 35.53 31.61 -3.19
N PRO A 347 35.30 32.17 -1.98
CA PRO A 347 35.84 31.61 -0.74
C PRO A 347 34.78 30.91 0.13
N ARG A 348 35.21 29.79 0.73
CA ARG A 348 34.53 28.94 1.74
C ARG A 348 34.87 29.40 3.17
N ARG A 349 33.95 29.17 4.14
CA ARG A 349 34.24 28.84 5.56
C ARG A 349 33.17 27.86 6.06
N LEU A 350 33.51 26.62 6.43
CA LEU A 350 33.95 26.09 7.74
C LEU A 350 32.82 26.00 8.79
N ILE A 351 32.34 24.76 8.97
CA ILE A 351 31.37 24.30 9.99
C ILE A 351 32.16 23.74 11.18
N SER A 352 31.72 24.05 12.40
CA SER A 352 32.16 23.37 13.64
C SER A 352 31.19 22.21 13.97
N ARG A 353 31.76 21.12 14.49
CA ARG A 353 31.08 19.88 14.89
C ARG A 353 30.70 19.94 16.37
N SER A 354 29.56 19.34 16.73
CA SER A 354 29.47 18.59 18.00
C SER A 354 28.47 17.45 17.88
N ALA A 355 28.78 16.37 18.58
CA ALA A 355 28.22 15.03 18.44
C ALA A 355 27.14 14.72 19.50
N ALA A 356 26.21 13.84 19.17
CA ALA A 356 25.52 12.98 20.13
C ALA A 356 25.02 11.71 19.43
N ALA A 357 25.08 10.59 20.14
CA ALA A 357 24.83 9.24 19.65
C ALA A 357 23.55 8.66 20.27
N LEU A 358 22.74 7.92 19.48
CA LEU A 358 21.90 6.83 19.98
C LEU A 358 21.49 5.86 18.84
N ARG A 359 21.32 4.57 19.17
CA ARG A 359 21.26 3.42 18.24
C ARG A 359 19.82 3.07 17.80
N LEU A 360 19.65 2.74 16.51
CA LEU A 360 18.51 2.01 15.95
C LEU A 360 18.95 0.84 15.07
N SER A 361 18.10 -0.19 15.00
CA SER A 361 18.31 -1.41 14.22
C SER A 361 17.54 -1.39 12.90
N VAL A 362 18.18 -2.00 11.89
CA VAL A 362 17.75 -2.29 10.50
C VAL A 362 17.98 -1.17 9.48
N GLY A 363 19.18 -1.19 8.89
CA GLY A 363 19.37 -0.78 7.49
C GLY A 363 20.30 0.40 7.22
N ILE A 364 21.57 0.26 7.62
CA ILE A 364 22.74 1.09 7.24
C ILE A 364 22.67 2.54 7.76
N PHE A 365 23.05 2.77 9.01
CA PHE A 365 23.35 4.11 9.55
C PHE A 365 24.82 4.26 9.91
N VAL A 366 25.31 5.49 9.82
CA VAL A 366 26.69 5.87 10.12
C VAL A 366 26.97 5.91 11.62
N SER A 367 27.93 5.15 12.15
CA SER A 367 28.27 5.22 13.58
C SER A 367 29.50 6.10 13.89
N SER A 368 29.38 6.93 14.94
CA SER A 368 30.49 7.34 15.82
C SER A 368 30.30 6.72 17.23
N ALA A 369 31.40 6.42 17.92
CA ALA A 369 31.53 5.64 19.19
C ALA A 369 30.75 6.25 20.40
N ASP A 370 30.36 5.58 21.50
CA ASP A 370 30.94 4.50 22.33
C ASP A 370 29.87 3.76 23.22
N ARG A 371 30.22 2.53 23.67
CA ARG A 371 29.78 1.62 24.79
C ARG A 371 28.32 1.27 25.22
N ARG A 372 28.12 -0.07 25.27
CA ARG A 372 27.42 -0.97 26.23
C ARG A 372 25.89 -0.85 26.49
N ALA A 373 25.11 -1.74 25.84
CA ALA A 373 23.99 -2.51 26.43
C ALA A 373 23.54 -3.62 25.46
N ARG A 374 23.13 -4.79 25.98
CA ARG A 374 22.65 -5.95 25.19
C ARG A 374 21.22 -5.72 24.67
N PRO A 375 20.84 -6.14 23.45
CA PRO A 375 19.48 -5.97 22.95
C PRO A 375 18.50 -7.04 23.49
N GLY A 376 17.33 -6.59 23.92
CA GLY A 376 16.21 -7.43 24.37
C GLY A 376 15.51 -8.12 23.20
N ARG A 377 15.12 -9.38 23.42
CA ARG A 377 14.31 -10.19 22.49
C ARG A 377 12.89 -9.63 22.35
N CYS A 378 12.32 -9.73 21.15
CA CYS A 378 10.89 -9.58 20.92
C CYS A 378 10.11 -10.51 21.86
N ARG A 379 9.36 -9.93 22.81
CA ARG A 379 8.42 -10.69 23.62
C ARG A 379 7.21 -11.04 22.76
N ARG A 380 6.86 -12.34 22.74
CA ARG A 380 5.53 -12.79 22.30
C ARG A 380 4.49 -12.23 23.29
N PRO A 381 3.29 -11.84 22.84
CA PRO A 381 2.21 -11.56 23.77
C PRO A 381 1.86 -12.86 24.52
N ALA A 382 1.80 -12.77 25.84
CA ALA A 382 1.36 -13.86 26.70
C ALA A 382 -0.13 -14.10 26.43
N GLY A 383 -0.49 -15.32 26.03
CA GLY A 383 -1.89 -15.72 25.94
C GLY A 383 -2.46 -15.96 27.33
N ASP A 384 -3.51 -15.22 27.67
CA ASP A 384 -4.35 -15.54 28.81
C ASP A 384 -4.98 -16.92 28.61
N ARG A 385 -4.77 -17.81 29.58
CA ARG A 385 -5.50 -19.07 29.69
C ARG A 385 -6.83 -18.79 30.39
N PRO A 386 -7.99 -19.19 29.85
CA PRO A 386 -9.20 -19.22 30.65
C PRO A 386 -9.13 -20.41 31.62
N GLY A 387 -9.50 -20.15 32.87
CA GLY A 387 -9.55 -21.15 33.95
C GLY A 387 -10.54 -22.27 33.64
N SER A 388 -10.11 -23.50 33.93
CA SER A 388 -10.96 -24.69 33.89
C SER A 388 -11.99 -24.65 35.00
N VAL A 389 -13.27 -24.58 34.63
CA VAL A 389 -14.38 -24.95 35.51
C VAL A 389 -14.54 -26.47 35.41
N ALA A 390 -14.29 -27.16 36.52
CA ALA A 390 -14.52 -28.60 36.64
C ALA A 390 -15.98 -28.84 37.05
N VAL A 391 -16.71 -29.60 36.22
CA VAL A 391 -18.01 -30.19 36.56
C VAL A 391 -17.96 -31.68 36.24
N GLY A 392 -18.20 -32.50 37.27
CA GLY A 392 -18.99 -33.74 37.19
C GLY A 392 -18.30 -35.02 36.71
N GLY A 393 -18.24 -36.03 37.58
CA GLY A 393 -17.89 -37.41 37.20
C GLY A 393 -18.16 -38.41 38.33
N SER A 394 -19.41 -38.87 38.38
CA SER A 394 -19.99 -39.90 39.24
C SER A 394 -19.27 -41.25 39.22
N SER A 395 -19.01 -41.84 40.40
CA SER A 395 -18.62 -43.24 40.55
C SER A 395 -19.83 -44.10 40.97
N THR A 396 -20.21 -45.02 40.09
CA THR A 396 -21.09 -46.15 40.38
C THR A 396 -20.31 -47.28 41.05
N GLY A 397 -20.83 -47.84 42.13
CA GLY A 397 -20.31 -49.09 42.71
C GLY A 397 -21.13 -49.59 43.90
N HIS A 398 -22.02 -50.54 43.64
CA HIS A 398 -22.59 -51.50 44.59
C HIS A 398 -22.61 -52.87 43.89
N PRO A 399 -22.65 -54.00 44.61
CA PRO A 399 -22.71 -54.18 46.06
C PRO A 399 -21.35 -54.44 46.72
#